data_AF-A0A923YSV8-F1
#
_entry.id   AF-A0A923YSV8-F1
#
_cell.length_a   1.000
_cell.length_b   1.000
_cell.length_c   1.000
_cell.angle_alpha   90.00
_cell.angle_beta   90.00
_cell.angle_gamma   90.00
#
_symmetry.space_group_name_H-M   'P 1'
#
loop_
_entity.id
_entity.type
_entity.pdbx_description
1 polymer ?
#
loop_
_entity_poly.entity_id
_entity_poly.type
_entity_poly.pdbx_seq_one_letter_code
_entity_poly.pdbx_strand_id
1 'polypeptide(L)'
;MEQEKQNNAQHFLDLIQKSRKGKFKVYIGMSAGVGKTFRMLQEAHTLLKNGIDVKIGYIETHFRKETHELLDGLPLIPRRNIFYKGKNLEEMDVKAIINLRPEVIIVDELAHTNVEGSKNEKRWQDVLEILDAGINVISAVNIQHIESLNEDVKRITNIDVLERVPDNVLRLADEVVNIDLTAEDLISRLKEGKIYTQDKIQTALTNFFKSDQILQLRELALKEVASQVVRKVESQIPKNTGIKHEKLLACISSNDKTAKIVIRKAARLASYYNGIWYVLYVETPKESSDKIALDKQRFLINNFKLATQLGAEVIKIENSNITDAMLKIVEEKDITTVCIGKPHFNLFKVILATTIFRRLLNSLSESNVDLVILS
;
A
#
# COMPACT_ATOMS: atom_id res chain seq x y z
N MET A 1 23.40 4.85 -16.56
CA MET A 1 22.12 5.54 -16.78
C MET A 1 21.40 5.14 -18.07
N GLU A 2 22.02 5.07 -19.26
CA GLU A 2 21.34 4.54 -20.47
C GLU A 2 21.22 3.00 -20.46
N GLN A 3 22.28 2.30 -20.06
CA GLN A 3 22.27 0.84 -19.91
C GLN A 3 21.22 0.35 -18.90
N GLU A 4 21.04 1.03 -17.75
CA GLU A 4 19.99 0.68 -16.77
C GLU A 4 18.58 0.85 -17.32
N LYS A 5 18.33 1.88 -18.15
CA LYS A 5 17.01 2.11 -18.78
C LYS A 5 16.67 1.01 -19.79
N GLN A 6 17.61 0.66 -20.65
CA GLN A 6 17.43 -0.43 -21.62
C GLN A 6 17.21 -1.78 -20.93
N ASN A 7 17.95 -2.04 -19.85
CA ASN A 7 17.83 -3.30 -19.11
C ASN A 7 16.45 -3.44 -18.44
N ASN A 8 15.91 -2.36 -17.85
CA ASN A 8 14.58 -2.38 -17.24
C ASN A 8 13.44 -2.57 -18.25
N ALA A 9 13.52 -1.90 -19.40
CA ALA A 9 12.51 -2.07 -20.46
C ALA A 9 12.55 -3.50 -21.00
N GLN A 10 13.74 -4.04 -21.28
CA GLN A 10 13.91 -5.40 -21.79
C GLN A 10 13.42 -6.47 -20.80
N HIS A 11 13.72 -6.31 -19.51
CA HIS A 11 13.21 -7.19 -18.47
C HIS A 11 11.67 -7.20 -18.41
N PHE A 12 11.04 -6.03 -18.56
CA PHE A 12 9.58 -5.95 -18.59
C PHE A 12 8.98 -6.65 -19.83
N LEU A 13 9.63 -6.57 -20.99
CA LEU A 13 9.22 -7.31 -22.19
C LEU A 13 9.21 -8.83 -21.95
N ASP A 14 10.24 -9.36 -21.30
CA ASP A 14 10.33 -10.79 -20.99
C ASP A 14 9.20 -11.26 -20.04
N LEU A 15 8.70 -10.36 -19.18
CA LEU A 15 7.55 -10.62 -18.31
C LEU A 15 6.24 -10.64 -19.10
N ILE A 16 6.05 -9.72 -20.05
CA ILE A 16 4.84 -9.62 -20.88
C ILE A 16 4.58 -10.93 -21.64
N GLN A 17 5.62 -11.56 -22.18
CA GLN A 17 5.49 -12.76 -23.02
C GLN A 17 5.02 -14.03 -22.28
N LYS A 18 4.96 -14.03 -20.93
CA LYS A 18 4.72 -15.25 -20.12
C LYS A 18 3.32 -15.36 -19.49
N SER A 19 2.38 -14.44 -19.72
CA SER A 19 1.15 -14.32 -18.90
C SER A 19 -0.15 -14.17 -19.69
N ARG A 20 -1.27 -14.68 -19.14
CA ARG A 20 -2.65 -14.44 -19.63
C ARG A 20 -3.31 -13.19 -19.02
N LYS A 21 -2.82 -12.68 -17.88
CA LYS A 21 -3.23 -11.39 -17.29
C LYS A 21 -2.20 -10.31 -17.63
N GLY A 22 -2.62 -9.05 -17.67
CA GLY A 22 -1.72 -7.92 -17.89
C GLY A 22 -0.66 -7.83 -16.79
N LYS A 23 0.55 -7.39 -17.17
CA LYS A 23 1.67 -7.14 -16.28
C LYS A 23 1.60 -5.75 -15.67
N PHE A 24 1.88 -5.66 -14.38
CA PHE A 24 1.81 -4.41 -13.64
C PHE A 24 3.18 -3.93 -13.17
N LYS A 25 3.59 -2.75 -13.62
CA LYS A 25 4.82 -2.08 -13.19
C LYS A 25 4.51 -0.79 -12.46
N VAL A 26 5.14 -0.58 -11.31
CA VAL A 26 4.90 0.59 -10.46
C VAL A 26 6.20 1.31 -10.12
N TYR A 27 6.25 2.60 -10.45
CA TYR A 27 7.26 3.53 -9.99
C TYR A 27 6.87 4.11 -8.63
N ILE A 28 7.63 3.79 -7.58
CA ILE A 28 7.45 4.34 -6.24
C ILE A 28 8.44 5.49 -6.05
N GLY A 29 7.98 6.61 -5.51
CA GLY A 29 8.85 7.72 -5.13
C GLY A 29 8.55 8.22 -3.72
N MET A 30 9.56 8.79 -3.07
CA MET A 30 9.40 9.36 -1.72
C MET A 30 8.52 10.62 -1.71
N SER A 31 8.42 11.34 -2.84
CA SER A 31 7.73 12.63 -2.92
C SER A 31 7.36 13.02 -4.36
N ALA A 32 6.52 14.05 -4.49
CA ALA A 32 6.37 14.80 -5.73
C ALA A 32 7.71 15.40 -6.18
N GLY A 33 7.95 15.44 -7.49
CA GLY A 33 9.13 16.10 -8.06
C GLY A 33 10.39 15.25 -8.19
N VAL A 34 10.43 14.03 -7.65
CA VAL A 34 11.55 13.07 -7.83
C VAL A 34 11.69 12.54 -9.25
N GLY A 35 10.72 12.80 -10.14
CA GLY A 35 10.81 12.46 -11.56
C GLY A 35 10.11 11.18 -12.00
N LYS A 36 9.16 10.64 -11.22
CA LYS A 36 8.39 9.43 -11.58
C LYS A 36 7.76 9.50 -12.97
N THR A 37 6.94 10.52 -13.23
CA THR A 37 6.28 10.74 -14.53
C THR A 37 7.28 10.84 -15.67
N PHE A 38 8.37 11.59 -15.48
CA PHE A 38 9.42 11.75 -16.47
C PHE A 38 10.09 10.41 -16.82
N ARG A 39 10.41 9.59 -15.81
CA ARG A 39 10.98 8.24 -16.02
C ARG A 39 10.00 7.31 -16.72
N MET A 40 8.73 7.33 -16.32
CA MET A 40 7.66 6.55 -16.93
C MET A 40 7.46 6.89 -18.41
N LEU A 41 7.50 8.18 -18.78
CA LEU A 41 7.44 8.61 -20.18
C LEU A 41 8.68 8.23 -20.98
N GLN A 42 9.88 8.30 -20.38
CA GLN A 42 11.11 7.82 -21.04
C GLN A 42 11.06 6.32 -21.36
N GLU A 43 10.49 5.53 -20.46
CA GLU A 43 10.26 4.10 -20.70
C GLU A 43 9.22 3.86 -21.80
N ALA A 44 8.12 4.61 -21.79
CA ALA A 44 7.10 4.55 -22.86
C ALA A 44 7.72 4.79 -24.24
N HIS A 45 8.61 5.78 -24.38
CA HIS A 45 9.37 6.03 -25.61
C HIS A 45 10.25 4.84 -26.00
N THR A 46 10.90 4.21 -25.02
CA THR A 46 11.80 3.06 -25.27
C THR A 46 10.99 1.86 -25.77
N LEU A 47 9.85 1.58 -25.15
CA LEU A 47 8.93 0.52 -25.57
C LEU A 47 8.37 0.78 -26.97
N LEU A 48 7.93 2.01 -27.25
CA LEU A 48 7.42 2.39 -28.57
C LEU A 48 8.50 2.24 -29.67
N LYS A 49 9.74 2.65 -29.40
CA LYS A 49 10.89 2.45 -30.31
C LYS A 49 11.18 0.98 -30.59
N ASN A 50 10.90 0.11 -29.63
CA ASN A 50 11.04 -1.34 -29.76
C ASN A 50 9.82 -2.01 -30.42
N GLY A 51 8.87 -1.22 -30.93
CA GLY A 51 7.71 -1.71 -31.69
C GLY A 51 6.53 -2.18 -30.85
N ILE A 52 6.52 -1.90 -29.55
CA ILE A 52 5.40 -2.25 -28.65
C ILE A 52 4.29 -1.20 -28.76
N ASP A 53 3.03 -1.64 -28.87
CA ASP A 53 1.89 -0.70 -28.85
C ASP A 53 1.68 -0.11 -27.45
N VAL A 54 2.35 1.02 -27.21
CA VAL A 54 2.22 1.81 -25.98
C VAL A 54 1.30 2.99 -26.21
N LYS A 55 0.36 3.18 -25.28
CA LYS A 55 -0.53 4.35 -25.25
C LYS A 55 -0.49 5.05 -23.89
N ILE A 56 -0.77 6.34 -23.88
CA ILE A 56 -1.02 7.10 -22.65
C ILE A 56 -2.52 7.05 -22.35
N GLY A 57 -2.88 6.52 -21.18
CA GLY A 57 -4.25 6.55 -20.67
C GLY A 57 -4.49 7.78 -19.80
N TYR A 58 -3.53 8.09 -18.93
CA TYR A 58 -3.55 9.31 -18.12
C TYR A 58 -2.13 9.71 -17.70
N ILE A 59 -1.77 10.98 -17.90
CA ILE A 59 -0.54 11.61 -17.38
C ILE A 59 -0.92 12.97 -16.84
N GLU A 60 -0.38 13.34 -15.68
CA GLU A 60 -0.41 14.72 -15.18
C GLU A 60 0.99 15.34 -15.27
N THR A 61 1.16 16.35 -16.12
CA THR A 61 2.47 17.00 -16.31
C THR A 61 2.73 18.10 -15.30
N HIS A 62 1.69 18.59 -14.60
CA HIS A 62 1.72 19.77 -13.74
C HIS A 62 2.37 20.98 -14.43
N PHE A 63 2.12 21.16 -15.73
CA PHE A 63 2.68 22.24 -16.57
C PHE A 63 4.22 22.27 -16.64
N ARG A 64 4.89 21.16 -16.32
CA ARG A 64 6.35 21.05 -16.45
C ARG A 64 6.74 20.90 -17.92
N LYS A 65 7.37 21.93 -18.48
CA LYS A 65 7.79 21.98 -19.89
C LYS A 65 8.53 20.71 -20.33
N GLU A 66 9.59 20.32 -19.61
CA GLU A 66 10.38 19.11 -19.92
C GLU A 66 9.56 17.81 -19.91
N THR A 67 8.52 17.72 -19.08
CA THR A 67 7.65 16.53 -19.02
C THR A 67 6.58 16.57 -20.10
N HIS A 68 6.11 17.78 -20.45
CA HIS A 68 5.14 17.98 -21.52
C HIS A 68 5.75 17.66 -22.89
N GLU A 69 7.00 18.09 -23.14
CA GLU A 69 7.75 17.76 -24.36
C GLU A 69 7.93 16.24 -24.54
N LEU A 70 7.98 15.45 -23.45
CA LEU A 70 8.04 13.99 -23.55
C LEU A 70 6.72 13.33 -23.99
N LEU A 71 5.60 14.06 -24.00
CA LEU A 71 4.35 13.54 -24.54
C LEU A 71 4.39 13.48 -26.07
N ASP A 72 5.19 14.34 -26.71
CA ASP A 72 5.30 14.38 -28.16
C ASP A 72 5.80 13.05 -28.70
N GLY A 73 5.07 12.50 -29.67
CA GLY A 73 5.37 11.21 -30.28
C GLY A 73 4.84 9.99 -29.53
N LEU A 74 4.22 10.13 -28.36
CA LEU A 74 3.52 9.03 -27.68
C LEU A 74 2.03 9.03 -28.04
N PRO A 75 1.47 7.90 -28.53
CA PRO A 75 0.04 7.80 -28.78
C PRO A 75 -0.77 8.00 -27.49
N LEU A 76 -1.79 8.86 -27.52
CA LEU A 76 -2.62 9.16 -26.36
C LEU A 76 -4.07 8.75 -26.61
N ILE A 77 -4.70 8.15 -25.60
CA ILE A 77 -6.13 7.89 -25.59
C ILE A 77 -6.81 9.14 -25.02
N PRO A 78 -7.74 9.77 -25.76
CA PRO A 78 -8.45 10.95 -25.28
C PRO A 78 -9.13 10.68 -23.94
N ARG A 79 -9.00 11.64 -23.01
CA ARG A 79 -9.69 11.62 -21.73
C ARG A 79 -11.18 11.79 -21.96
N ARG A 80 -11.99 11.16 -21.10
CA ARG A 80 -13.44 11.35 -21.11
C ARG A 80 -13.80 12.61 -20.31
N ASN A 81 -14.75 13.37 -20.82
CA ASN A 81 -15.32 14.54 -20.14
C ASN A 81 -16.49 14.12 -19.24
N ILE A 82 -16.49 14.60 -18.00
CA ILE A 82 -17.52 14.37 -17.01
C ILE A 82 -17.99 15.73 -16.48
N PHE A 83 -19.28 16.01 -16.65
CA PHE A 83 -19.87 17.23 -16.10
C PHE A 83 -20.37 16.98 -14.67
N TYR A 84 -19.73 17.60 -13.69
CA TYR A 84 -20.05 17.41 -12.28
C TYR A 84 -20.01 18.73 -11.50
N LYS A 85 -21.08 19.00 -10.73
CA LYS A 85 -21.28 20.25 -9.96
C LYS A 85 -21.00 21.54 -10.76
N GLY A 86 -21.43 21.57 -12.02
CA GLY A 86 -21.27 22.74 -12.90
C GLY A 86 -19.86 22.93 -13.47
N LYS A 87 -18.95 21.96 -13.29
CA LYS A 87 -17.61 21.96 -13.88
C LYS A 87 -17.46 20.79 -14.84
N ASN A 88 -16.76 21.02 -15.96
CA ASN A 88 -16.30 19.95 -16.83
C ASN A 88 -14.97 19.44 -16.28
N LEU A 89 -14.91 18.15 -15.97
CA LEU A 89 -13.73 17.47 -15.45
C LEU A 89 -13.30 16.39 -16.43
N GLU A 90 -12.01 16.17 -16.57
CA GLU A 90 -11.45 15.14 -17.44
C GLU A 90 -11.03 13.94 -16.60
N GLU A 91 -11.31 12.74 -17.10
CA GLU A 91 -10.88 11.50 -16.44
C GLU A 91 -10.38 10.47 -17.45
N MET A 92 -9.65 9.46 -16.97
CA MET A 92 -9.21 8.35 -17.81
C MET A 92 -10.41 7.60 -18.42
N ASP A 93 -10.34 7.28 -19.72
CA ASP A 93 -11.36 6.48 -20.41
C ASP A 93 -10.98 5.00 -20.42
N VAL A 94 -11.33 4.31 -19.33
CA VAL A 94 -11.10 2.87 -19.16
C VAL A 94 -11.74 2.04 -20.27
N LYS A 95 -12.92 2.45 -20.75
CA LYS A 95 -13.63 1.70 -21.81
C LYS A 95 -12.89 1.83 -23.14
N ALA A 96 -12.44 3.03 -23.48
CA ALA A 96 -11.64 3.24 -24.68
C ALA A 96 -10.33 2.43 -24.63
N ILE A 97 -9.65 2.40 -23.48
CA ILE A 97 -8.44 1.58 -23.26
C ILE A 97 -8.73 0.10 -23.51
N ILE A 98 -9.78 -0.45 -22.88
CA ILE A 98 -10.14 -1.86 -23.01
C ILE A 98 -10.58 -2.22 -24.44
N ASN A 99 -11.23 -1.30 -25.15
CA ASN A 99 -11.66 -1.53 -26.53
C ASN A 99 -10.50 -1.49 -27.52
N LEU A 100 -9.54 -0.57 -27.31
CA LEU A 100 -8.36 -0.44 -28.17
C LEU A 100 -7.34 -1.55 -27.92
N ARG A 101 -7.31 -2.13 -26.70
CA ARG A 101 -6.38 -3.19 -26.27
C ARG A 101 -4.91 -2.92 -26.66
N PRO A 102 -4.32 -1.79 -26.23
CA PRO A 102 -2.89 -1.60 -26.40
C PRO A 102 -2.12 -2.69 -25.64
N GLU A 103 -0.88 -2.96 -26.05
CA GLU A 103 -0.01 -3.85 -25.29
C GLU A 103 0.34 -3.24 -23.93
N VAL A 104 0.62 -1.93 -23.88
CA VAL A 104 0.96 -1.22 -22.65
C VAL A 104 0.19 0.09 -22.54
N ILE A 105 -0.39 0.37 -21.37
CA ILE A 105 -0.96 1.66 -21.04
C ILE A 105 -0.17 2.36 -19.92
N ILE A 106 0.07 3.65 -20.10
CA ILE A 106 0.68 4.52 -19.09
C ILE A 106 -0.40 5.23 -18.28
N VAL A 107 -0.37 5.08 -16.96
CA VAL A 107 -1.37 5.64 -16.02
C VAL A 107 -0.69 6.28 -14.82
N ASP A 108 -0.65 7.61 -14.75
CA ASP A 108 -0.10 8.35 -13.62
C ASP A 108 -1.11 8.53 -12.46
N GLU A 109 -0.60 8.95 -11.31
CA GLU A 109 -1.32 9.21 -10.06
C GLU A 109 -2.21 8.02 -9.63
N LEU A 110 -1.60 6.86 -9.37
CA LEU A 110 -2.31 5.64 -8.96
C LEU A 110 -3.28 5.83 -7.77
N ALA A 111 -2.96 6.76 -6.87
CA ALA A 111 -3.74 7.08 -5.68
C ALA A 111 -4.98 7.94 -5.92
N HIS A 112 -5.14 8.48 -7.13
CA HIS A 112 -6.15 9.46 -7.45
C HIS A 112 -7.56 8.98 -7.12
N THR A 113 -8.37 9.88 -6.57
CA THR A 113 -9.79 9.69 -6.35
C THR A 113 -10.56 10.14 -7.58
N ASN A 114 -11.17 9.20 -8.28
CA ASN A 114 -11.92 9.49 -9.49
C ASN A 114 -13.10 10.42 -9.19
N VAL A 115 -13.48 11.20 -10.19
CA VAL A 115 -14.65 12.10 -10.12
C VAL A 115 -15.91 11.32 -9.75
N GLU A 116 -16.70 11.86 -8.82
CA GLU A 116 -18.00 11.31 -8.43
C GLU A 116 -18.90 11.05 -9.66
N GLY A 117 -19.52 9.87 -9.71
CA GLY A 117 -20.27 9.38 -10.88
C GLY A 117 -19.43 8.53 -11.84
N SER A 118 -18.13 8.38 -11.59
CA SER A 118 -17.30 7.35 -12.23
C SER A 118 -17.71 5.94 -11.77
N LYS A 119 -17.47 4.94 -12.63
CA LYS A 119 -17.75 3.53 -12.32
C LYS A 119 -16.99 3.07 -11.07
N ASN A 120 -15.71 3.42 -11.00
CA ASN A 120 -14.83 3.12 -9.88
C ASN A 120 -14.50 4.40 -9.11
N GLU A 121 -14.33 4.29 -7.79
CA GLU A 121 -14.03 5.42 -6.89
C GLU A 121 -12.54 5.83 -6.98
N LYS A 122 -11.65 4.88 -7.27
CA LYS A 122 -10.20 5.10 -7.26
C LYS A 122 -9.55 4.66 -8.56
N ARG A 123 -8.54 5.40 -9.00
CA ARG A 123 -7.80 5.07 -10.23
C ARG A 123 -7.10 3.72 -10.17
N TRP A 124 -6.64 3.28 -9.00
CA TRP A 124 -6.09 1.93 -8.86
C TRP A 124 -7.12 0.83 -9.16
N GLN A 125 -8.42 1.06 -8.96
CA GLN A 125 -9.46 0.10 -9.35
C GLN A 125 -9.61 0.03 -10.87
N ASP A 126 -9.50 1.17 -11.56
CA ASP A 126 -9.46 1.22 -13.02
C ASP A 126 -8.25 0.46 -13.57
N VAL A 127 -7.09 0.64 -12.94
CA VAL A 127 -5.86 -0.10 -13.29
C VAL A 127 -6.05 -1.60 -13.13
N LEU A 128 -6.69 -2.07 -12.05
CA LEU A 128 -7.00 -3.49 -11.88
C LEU A 128 -7.94 -4.01 -12.97
N GLU A 129 -8.96 -3.24 -13.36
CA GLU A 129 -9.86 -3.60 -14.45
C GLU A 129 -9.13 -3.74 -15.79
N ILE A 130 -8.18 -2.84 -16.07
CA ILE A 130 -7.34 -2.88 -17.28
C ILE A 130 -6.41 -4.11 -17.26
N LEU A 131 -5.78 -4.41 -16.13
CA LEU A 131 -4.91 -5.59 -15.96
C LEU A 131 -5.68 -6.90 -16.14
N ASP A 132 -6.91 -6.96 -15.62
CA ASP A 132 -7.81 -8.12 -15.79
C ASP A 132 -8.26 -8.31 -17.24
N ALA A 133 -8.30 -7.24 -18.03
CA ALA A 133 -8.53 -7.29 -19.48
C ALA A 133 -7.30 -7.78 -20.28
N GLY A 134 -6.17 -8.04 -19.61
CA GLY A 134 -4.94 -8.54 -20.24
C GLY A 134 -3.98 -7.45 -20.72
N ILE A 135 -4.27 -6.17 -20.44
CA ILE A 135 -3.46 -5.03 -20.88
C ILE A 135 -2.40 -4.73 -19.82
N ASN A 136 -1.14 -4.54 -20.22
CA ASN A 136 -0.08 -4.22 -19.27
C ASN A 136 -0.17 -2.76 -18.82
N VAL A 137 0.11 -2.48 -17.55
CA VAL A 137 0.01 -1.12 -16.99
C VAL A 137 1.35 -0.72 -16.39
N ILE A 138 1.82 0.47 -16.75
CA ILE A 138 2.91 1.16 -16.06
C ILE A 138 2.31 2.36 -15.33
N SER A 139 2.54 2.43 -14.01
CA SER A 139 1.98 3.46 -13.15
C SER A 139 3.01 4.05 -12.19
N ALA A 140 2.63 5.12 -11.49
CA ALA A 140 3.45 5.79 -10.51
C ALA A 140 2.66 6.18 -9.25
N VAL A 141 3.32 6.08 -8.09
CA VAL A 141 2.74 6.43 -6.79
C VAL A 141 3.81 7.00 -5.85
N ASN A 142 3.41 7.89 -4.94
CA ASN A 142 4.27 8.32 -3.84
C ASN A 142 4.02 7.46 -2.59
N ILE A 143 5.04 7.24 -1.77
CA ILE A 143 4.92 6.48 -0.52
C ILE A 143 3.87 7.04 0.45
N GLN A 144 3.63 8.35 0.39
CA GLN A 144 2.64 9.03 1.23
C GLN A 144 1.20 8.54 0.99
N HIS A 145 0.94 7.93 -0.18
CA HIS A 145 -0.36 7.40 -0.53
C HIS A 145 -0.51 5.93 -0.15
N ILE A 146 0.54 5.25 0.28
CA ILE A 146 0.47 3.84 0.70
C ILE A 146 -0.21 3.78 2.07
N GLU A 147 -1.26 2.97 2.17
CA GLU A 147 -2.11 2.90 3.36
C GLU A 147 -1.30 2.58 4.64
N SER A 148 -0.47 1.53 4.61
CA SER A 148 0.32 1.12 5.78
C SER A 148 1.37 2.16 6.24
N LEU A 149 1.86 2.99 5.32
CA LEU A 149 2.89 4.00 5.57
C LEU A 149 2.33 5.35 6.00
N ASN A 150 1.01 5.54 5.91
CA ASN A 150 0.42 6.84 6.14
C ASN A 150 0.82 7.43 7.50
N GLU A 151 0.65 6.68 8.59
CA GLU A 151 0.85 7.22 9.93
C GLU A 151 2.29 7.68 10.17
N ASP A 152 3.27 6.98 9.58
CA ASP A 152 4.68 7.38 9.69
C ASP A 152 4.94 8.62 8.84
N VAL A 153 4.38 8.69 7.63
CA VAL A 153 4.48 9.89 6.78
C VAL A 153 3.82 11.09 7.44
N LYS A 154 2.66 10.93 8.09
CA LYS A 154 1.99 11.98 8.86
C LYS A 154 2.84 12.39 10.07
N ARG A 155 3.52 11.46 10.74
CA ARG A 155 4.44 11.77 11.84
C ARG A 155 5.65 12.59 11.36
N ILE A 156 6.18 12.27 10.19
CA ILE A 156 7.35 12.94 9.61
C ILE A 156 6.98 14.34 9.09
N THR A 157 5.88 14.44 8.34
CA THR A 157 5.54 15.65 7.56
C THR A 157 4.49 16.54 8.21
N ASN A 158 3.76 16.01 9.20
CA ASN A 158 2.59 16.63 9.82
C ASN A 158 1.43 16.93 8.84
N ILE A 159 1.40 16.25 7.68
CA ILE A 159 0.37 16.40 6.65
C ILE A 159 -0.53 15.17 6.63
N ASP A 160 -1.84 15.40 6.55
CA ASP A 160 -2.82 14.34 6.31
C ASP A 160 -3.07 14.18 4.81
N VAL A 161 -3.05 12.94 4.32
CA VAL A 161 -3.07 12.63 2.88
C VAL A 161 -4.33 11.87 2.55
N LEU A 162 -5.39 12.51 2.07
CA LEU A 162 -6.68 11.81 1.94
C LEU A 162 -6.69 10.69 0.89
N GLU A 163 -5.86 10.81 -0.14
CA GLU A 163 -5.78 9.85 -1.24
C GLU A 163 -4.86 8.68 -0.90
N ARG A 164 -5.41 7.46 -1.04
CA ARG A 164 -4.79 6.22 -0.56
C ARG A 164 -4.82 5.11 -1.61
N VAL A 165 -3.77 4.31 -1.60
CA VAL A 165 -3.63 3.04 -2.29
C VAL A 165 -3.42 1.94 -1.25
N PRO A 166 -4.29 0.93 -1.21
CA PRO A 166 -4.10 -0.22 -0.34
C PRO A 166 -2.83 -1.01 -0.72
N ASP A 167 -2.13 -1.53 0.29
CA ASP A 167 -0.90 -2.30 0.11
C ASP A 167 -1.06 -3.51 -0.83
N ASN A 168 -2.25 -4.12 -0.86
CA ASN A 168 -2.53 -5.27 -1.71
C ASN A 168 -2.44 -4.94 -3.21
N VAL A 169 -2.71 -3.69 -3.62
CA VAL A 169 -2.57 -3.25 -5.01
C VAL A 169 -1.10 -3.28 -5.42
N LEU A 170 -0.21 -2.82 -4.55
CA LEU A 170 1.24 -2.85 -4.82
C LEU A 170 1.78 -4.27 -4.82
N ARG A 171 1.21 -5.18 -4.02
CA ARG A 171 1.56 -6.61 -4.06
C ARG A 171 1.23 -7.29 -5.40
N LEU A 172 0.29 -6.74 -6.16
CA LEU A 172 -0.03 -7.24 -7.50
C LEU A 172 0.96 -6.78 -8.57
N ALA A 173 1.86 -5.84 -8.25
CA ALA A 173 2.86 -5.38 -9.20
C ALA A 173 3.89 -6.48 -9.48
N ASP A 174 4.03 -6.84 -10.75
CA ASP A 174 5.10 -7.72 -11.22
C ASP A 174 6.46 -7.03 -11.10
N GLU A 175 6.53 -5.72 -11.19
CA GLU A 175 7.78 -4.96 -11.05
C GLU A 175 7.57 -3.66 -10.26
N VAL A 176 8.45 -3.41 -9.29
CA VAL A 176 8.44 -2.19 -8.48
C VAL A 176 9.80 -1.52 -8.62
N VAL A 177 9.79 -0.24 -9.02
CA VAL A 177 11.02 0.54 -9.25
C VAL A 177 11.01 1.76 -8.34
N ASN A 178 12.07 1.92 -7.54
CA ASN A 178 12.27 3.12 -6.73
C ASN A 178 12.80 4.27 -7.58
N ILE A 179 12.16 5.44 -7.50
CA ILE A 179 12.68 6.70 -8.04
C ILE A 179 13.11 7.59 -6.89
N ASP A 180 14.42 7.79 -6.82
CA ASP A 180 15.11 8.47 -5.74
C ASP A 180 15.85 9.72 -6.24
N LEU A 181 16.02 10.69 -5.33
CA LEU A 181 16.72 11.94 -5.59
C LEU A 181 17.35 12.43 -4.28
N THR A 182 18.44 13.18 -4.32
CA THR A 182 18.97 13.75 -3.07
C THR A 182 18.02 14.81 -2.51
N ALA A 183 18.09 15.06 -1.20
CA ALA A 183 17.30 16.12 -0.58
C ALA A 183 17.65 17.50 -1.17
N GLU A 184 18.93 17.73 -1.45
CA GLU A 184 19.44 18.96 -2.06
C GLU A 184 18.85 19.18 -3.46
N ASP A 185 18.92 18.16 -4.32
CA ASP A 185 18.35 18.22 -5.67
C ASP A 185 16.84 18.44 -5.64
N LEU A 186 16.13 17.77 -4.73
CA LEU A 186 14.68 17.91 -4.60
C LEU A 186 14.30 19.32 -4.15
N ILE A 187 15.04 19.89 -3.21
CA ILE A 187 14.86 21.27 -2.74
C ILE A 187 15.21 22.26 -3.86
N SER A 188 16.29 22.03 -4.62
CA SER A 188 16.66 22.90 -5.76
C SER A 188 15.54 22.91 -6.79
N ARG A 189 15.04 21.74 -7.19
CA ARG A 189 13.90 21.61 -8.13
C ARG A 189 12.65 22.31 -7.62
N LEU A 190 12.38 22.26 -6.31
CA LEU A 190 11.27 23.01 -5.72
C LEU A 190 11.49 24.52 -5.87
N LYS A 191 12.68 25.03 -5.51
CA LYS A 191 13.04 26.46 -5.58
C LYS A 191 13.03 27.00 -7.02
N GLU A 192 13.39 26.16 -7.98
CA GLU A 192 13.33 26.45 -9.42
C GLU A 192 11.89 26.46 -9.98
N GLY A 193 10.86 26.19 -9.14
CA GLY A 193 9.46 26.13 -9.57
C GLY A 193 9.11 24.90 -10.39
N LYS A 194 9.98 23.87 -10.40
CA LYS A 194 9.76 22.64 -11.17
C LYS A 194 8.80 21.66 -10.48
N ILE A 195 8.40 21.90 -9.23
CA ILE A 195 7.55 20.99 -8.45
C ILE A 195 6.19 21.61 -8.13
N TYR A 196 6.18 22.84 -7.62
CA TYR A 196 4.99 23.60 -7.26
C TYR A 196 5.06 25.02 -7.83
N THR A 197 3.90 25.66 -7.95
CA THR A 197 3.75 27.08 -8.27
C THR A 197 4.38 27.97 -7.19
N GLN A 198 4.84 29.17 -7.57
CA GLN A 198 5.64 30.04 -6.69
C GLN A 198 4.95 30.37 -5.35
N ASP A 199 3.63 30.53 -5.36
CA ASP A 199 2.79 30.79 -4.19
C ASP A 199 2.84 29.65 -3.15
N LYS A 200 3.10 28.40 -3.58
CA LYS A 200 3.14 27.22 -2.72
C LYS A 200 4.54 26.81 -2.29
N ILE A 201 5.59 27.37 -2.88
CA ILE A 201 6.98 26.99 -2.59
C ILE A 201 7.33 27.23 -1.12
N GLN A 202 7.03 28.40 -0.58
CA GLN A 202 7.39 28.74 0.80
C GLN A 202 6.70 27.82 1.81
N THR A 203 5.42 27.54 1.60
CA THR A 203 4.63 26.61 2.42
C THR A 203 5.12 25.17 2.28
N ALA A 204 5.58 24.77 1.09
CA ALA A 204 6.14 23.44 0.86
C ALA A 204 7.49 23.27 1.58
N LEU A 205 8.35 24.29 1.57
CA LEU A 205 9.65 24.30 2.27
C LEU A 205 9.52 24.29 3.81
N THR A 206 8.48 24.94 4.36
CA THR A 206 8.25 24.96 5.81
C THR A 206 7.54 23.72 6.33
N ASN A 207 6.96 22.92 5.44
CA ASN A 207 6.33 21.64 5.76
C ASN A 207 7.17 20.51 5.13
N PHE A 208 6.65 19.86 4.09
CA PHE A 208 7.13 18.60 3.52
C PHE A 208 8.59 18.59 3.03
N PHE A 209 9.11 19.72 2.51
CA PHE A 209 10.41 19.79 1.82
C PHE A 209 11.56 20.26 2.74
N LYS A 210 11.63 19.69 3.94
CA LYS A 210 12.80 19.85 4.83
C LYS A 210 13.77 18.69 4.65
N SER A 211 15.06 18.97 4.77
CA SER A 211 16.12 17.98 4.52
C SER A 211 15.98 16.74 5.41
N ASP A 212 15.72 16.93 6.71
CA ASP A 212 15.48 15.86 7.69
C ASP A 212 14.24 15.02 7.38
N GLN A 213 13.16 15.65 6.92
CA GLN A 213 11.94 14.95 6.50
C GLN A 213 12.16 14.14 5.22
N ILE A 214 12.85 14.73 4.22
CA ILE A 214 13.16 14.05 2.96
C ILE A 214 14.02 12.81 3.23
N LEU A 215 15.02 12.90 4.12
CA LEU A 215 15.85 11.75 4.50
C LEU A 215 15.03 10.61 5.12
N GLN A 216 14.09 10.92 6.03
CA GLN A 216 13.21 9.92 6.63
C GLN A 216 12.25 9.30 5.60
N LEU A 217 11.69 10.11 4.69
CA LEU A 217 10.84 9.62 3.60
C LEU A 217 11.63 8.74 2.62
N ARG A 218 12.89 9.09 2.34
CA ARG A 218 13.79 8.29 1.52
C ARG A 218 14.06 6.92 2.16
N GLU A 219 14.33 6.90 3.46
CA GLU A 219 14.47 5.65 4.23
C GLU A 219 13.22 4.78 4.13
N LEU A 220 12.03 5.38 4.31
CA LEU A 220 10.76 4.67 4.18
C LEU A 220 10.54 4.12 2.76
N ALA A 221 10.84 4.90 1.71
CA ALA A 221 10.72 4.46 0.33
C ALA A 221 11.61 3.26 0.01
N LEU A 222 12.88 3.32 0.44
CA LEU A 222 13.82 2.22 0.24
C LEU A 222 13.40 0.97 0.99
N LYS A 223 12.93 1.10 2.24
CA LYS A 223 12.39 -0.02 3.03
C LYS A 223 11.19 -0.67 2.36
N GLU A 224 10.26 0.13 1.83
CA GLU A 224 9.07 -0.38 1.15
C GLU A 224 9.46 -1.14 -0.13
N VAL A 225 10.31 -0.57 -0.97
CA VAL A 225 10.74 -1.23 -2.21
C VAL A 225 11.52 -2.51 -1.90
N ALA A 226 12.41 -2.49 -0.89
CA ALA A 226 13.10 -3.70 -0.44
C ALA A 226 12.12 -4.78 0.02
N SER A 227 11.08 -4.41 0.80
CA SER A 227 10.02 -5.34 1.22
C SER A 227 9.31 -5.96 0.02
N GLN A 228 8.95 -5.17 -1.01
CA GLN A 228 8.30 -5.68 -2.21
C GLN A 228 9.19 -6.62 -3.02
N VAL A 229 10.50 -6.32 -3.14
CA VAL A 229 11.46 -7.20 -3.83
C VAL A 229 11.61 -8.54 -3.11
N VAL A 230 11.77 -8.52 -1.78
CA VAL A 230 11.85 -9.75 -0.96
C VAL A 230 10.61 -10.62 -1.17
N ARG A 231 9.41 -10.02 -1.11
CA ARG A 231 8.15 -10.73 -1.36
C ARG A 231 8.11 -11.42 -2.73
N LYS A 232 8.60 -10.74 -3.77
CA LYS A 232 8.61 -11.31 -5.13
C LYS A 232 9.55 -12.52 -5.22
N VAL A 233 10.76 -12.41 -4.66
CA VAL A 233 11.73 -13.52 -4.61
C VAL A 233 11.10 -14.73 -3.91
N GLU A 234 10.42 -14.52 -2.78
CA GLU A 234 9.76 -15.60 -2.04
C GLU A 234 8.58 -16.23 -2.79
N SER A 235 7.87 -15.47 -3.62
CA SER A 235 6.74 -15.98 -4.41
C SER A 235 7.15 -16.78 -5.66
N GLN A 236 8.31 -16.47 -6.25
CA GLN A 236 8.74 -17.00 -7.56
C GLN A 236 9.76 -18.15 -7.45
N ILE A 237 10.48 -18.27 -6.33
CA ILE A 237 11.42 -19.36 -6.10
C ILE A 237 10.70 -20.49 -5.34
N PRO A 238 10.53 -21.68 -5.94
CA PRO A 238 9.94 -22.84 -5.24
C PRO A 238 10.79 -23.16 -4.01
N LYS A 239 10.13 -23.20 -2.84
CA LYS A 239 10.76 -23.44 -1.55
C LYS A 239 11.35 -24.85 -1.48
N ASN A 240 12.66 -24.95 -1.71
CA ASN A 240 13.45 -26.14 -1.38
C ASN A 240 14.31 -25.94 -0.12
N THR A 241 13.91 -25.00 0.76
CA THR A 241 14.56 -24.77 2.05
C THR A 241 13.47 -24.64 3.12
N GLY A 242 13.63 -25.36 4.23
CA GLY A 242 12.68 -25.48 5.36
C GLY A 242 12.45 -24.20 6.17
N ILE A 243 12.19 -23.08 5.49
CA ILE A 243 11.83 -21.80 6.10
C ILE A 243 10.34 -21.89 6.46
N LYS A 244 10.05 -22.13 7.74
CA LYS A 244 8.70 -21.98 8.30
C LYS A 244 8.18 -20.58 7.95
N HIS A 245 7.03 -20.50 7.31
CA HIS A 245 6.37 -19.21 7.09
C HIS A 245 5.90 -18.68 8.43
N GLU A 246 6.24 -17.42 8.73
CA GLU A 246 5.67 -16.75 9.88
C GLU A 246 4.15 -16.63 9.68
N LYS A 247 3.36 -17.10 10.63
CA LYS A 247 1.91 -16.94 10.66
C LYS A 247 1.57 -16.12 11.89
N LEU A 248 1.09 -14.90 11.68
CA LEU A 248 0.84 -13.95 12.77
C LEU A 248 -0.64 -13.95 13.17
N LEU A 249 -0.91 -13.92 14.48
CA LEU A 249 -2.27 -13.76 15.01
C LEU A 249 -2.37 -12.48 15.83
N ALA A 250 -3.00 -11.45 15.26
CA ALA A 250 -3.29 -10.22 15.95
C ALA A 250 -4.60 -10.33 16.73
N CYS A 251 -4.51 -10.34 18.06
CA CYS A 251 -5.69 -10.41 18.91
C CYS A 251 -6.15 -9.01 19.30
N ILE A 252 -7.39 -8.67 18.96
CA ILE A 252 -7.99 -7.36 19.23
C ILE A 252 -9.15 -7.47 20.21
N SER A 253 -9.43 -6.37 20.92
CA SER A 253 -10.60 -6.22 21.79
C SER A 253 -11.53 -5.13 21.25
N SER A 254 -12.65 -4.90 21.94
CA SER A 254 -13.59 -3.81 21.64
C SER A 254 -13.03 -2.39 21.85
N ASN A 255 -11.78 -2.25 22.33
CA ASN A 255 -11.10 -0.96 22.47
C ASN A 255 -10.51 -0.49 21.14
N ASP A 256 -11.17 0.48 20.50
CA ASP A 256 -10.81 1.03 19.20
C ASP A 256 -9.35 1.51 19.08
N LYS A 257 -8.86 2.27 20.06
CA LYS A 257 -7.50 2.85 20.00
C LYS A 257 -6.44 1.75 20.00
N THR A 258 -6.54 0.81 20.93
CA THR A 258 -5.58 -0.29 21.04
C THR A 258 -5.71 -1.25 19.86
N ALA A 259 -6.94 -1.55 19.41
CA ALA A 259 -7.18 -2.42 18.27
C ALA A 259 -6.52 -1.88 17.00
N LYS A 260 -6.67 -0.58 16.69
CA LYS A 260 -6.03 0.06 15.53
C LYS A 260 -4.51 -0.02 15.57
N ILE A 261 -3.90 0.21 16.74
CA ILE A 261 -2.45 0.12 16.92
C ILE A 261 -1.99 -1.32 16.66
N VAL A 262 -2.66 -2.30 17.27
CA VAL A 262 -2.33 -3.72 17.10
C VAL A 262 -2.47 -4.14 15.65
N ILE A 263 -3.59 -3.82 14.98
CA ILE A 263 -3.84 -4.16 13.58
C ILE A 263 -2.76 -3.60 12.67
N ARG A 264 -2.41 -2.32 12.79
CA ARG A 264 -1.40 -1.70 11.93
C ARG A 264 0.00 -2.23 12.20
N LYS A 265 0.38 -2.42 13.46
CA LYS A 265 1.71 -2.94 13.81
C LYS A 265 1.84 -4.41 13.45
N ALA A 266 0.80 -5.22 13.65
CA ALA A 266 0.78 -6.61 13.21
C ALA A 266 0.81 -6.71 11.67
N ALA A 267 0.08 -5.84 10.96
CA ALA A 267 0.18 -5.75 9.50
C ALA A 267 1.61 -5.45 9.04
N ARG A 268 2.32 -4.55 9.74
CA ARG A 268 3.73 -4.23 9.46
C ARG A 268 4.66 -5.40 9.74
N LEU A 269 4.45 -6.11 10.84
CA LEU A 269 5.24 -7.31 11.17
C LEU A 269 4.99 -8.43 10.16
N ALA A 270 3.73 -8.70 9.83
CA ALA A 270 3.37 -9.68 8.80
C ALA A 270 3.94 -9.29 7.44
N SER A 271 3.87 -8.01 7.10
CA SER A 271 4.51 -7.43 5.92
C SER A 271 6.03 -7.64 5.89
N TYR A 272 6.69 -7.46 7.04
CA TYR A 272 8.15 -7.59 7.20
C TYR A 272 8.62 -9.04 7.10
N TYR A 273 7.93 -9.97 7.76
CA TYR A 273 8.26 -11.40 7.76
C TYR A 273 7.64 -12.18 6.59
N ASN A 274 6.98 -11.48 5.66
CA ASN A 274 6.16 -12.06 4.59
C ASN A 274 5.21 -13.16 5.08
N GLY A 275 4.63 -12.91 6.25
CA GLY A 275 3.78 -13.86 6.94
C GLY A 275 2.30 -13.73 6.57
N ILE A 276 1.60 -14.85 6.54
CA ILE A 276 0.13 -14.82 6.55
C ILE A 276 -0.28 -14.32 7.92
N TRP A 277 -1.28 -13.45 7.99
CA TRP A 277 -1.73 -12.97 9.29
C TRP A 277 -3.24 -12.91 9.41
N TYR A 278 -3.67 -13.10 10.65
CA TYR A 278 -5.05 -13.22 11.05
C TYR A 278 -5.35 -12.17 12.10
N VAL A 279 -6.57 -11.65 12.08
CA VAL A 279 -7.09 -10.82 13.17
C VAL A 279 -8.16 -11.60 13.89
N LEU A 280 -7.91 -11.91 15.16
CA LEU A 280 -8.85 -12.63 16.02
C LEU A 280 -9.58 -11.67 16.94
N TYR A 281 -10.91 -11.75 16.90
CA TYR A 281 -11.80 -11.16 17.89
C TYR A 281 -12.59 -12.27 18.59
N VAL A 282 -12.47 -12.33 19.92
CA VAL A 282 -13.23 -13.25 20.76
C VAL A 282 -14.37 -12.50 21.44
N GLU A 283 -15.60 -12.81 21.03
CA GLU A 283 -16.83 -12.29 21.63
C GLU A 283 -17.10 -13.05 22.94
N THR A 284 -16.94 -12.35 24.07
CA THR A 284 -17.25 -12.91 25.40
C THR A 284 -18.70 -12.62 25.79
N PRO A 285 -19.30 -13.37 26.74
CA PRO A 285 -20.67 -13.09 27.21
C PRO A 285 -20.91 -11.69 27.81
N LYS A 286 -19.84 -10.98 28.18
CA LYS A 286 -19.86 -9.57 28.64
C LYS A 286 -19.78 -8.56 27.49
N GLU A 287 -19.41 -9.03 26.30
CA GLU A 287 -19.25 -8.31 25.05
C GLU A 287 -20.21 -8.82 23.97
N SER A 288 -21.30 -9.49 24.35
CA SER A 288 -22.30 -9.95 23.38
C SER A 288 -22.91 -8.76 22.64
N SER A 289 -23.18 -8.92 21.34
CA SER A 289 -23.81 -7.89 20.49
C SER A 289 -25.02 -7.18 21.13
N ASP A 290 -25.84 -7.86 21.93
CA ASP A 290 -27.00 -7.30 22.64
C ASP A 290 -26.66 -6.43 23.88
N LYS A 291 -25.39 -6.35 24.28
CA LYS A 291 -24.92 -5.66 25.51
C LYS A 291 -23.82 -4.63 25.26
N ILE A 292 -23.34 -4.50 24.02
CA ILE A 292 -22.34 -3.51 23.64
C ILE A 292 -23.05 -2.22 23.17
N ALA A 293 -22.54 -1.07 23.59
CA ALA A 293 -22.99 0.23 23.09
C ALA A 293 -22.76 0.38 21.57
N LEU A 294 -23.73 0.96 20.84
CA LEU A 294 -23.75 1.03 19.37
C LEU A 294 -22.48 1.65 18.74
N ASP A 295 -21.82 2.56 19.45
CA ASP A 295 -20.55 3.17 19.06
C ASP A 295 -19.41 2.14 18.99
N LYS A 296 -19.31 1.24 19.96
CA LYS A 296 -18.30 0.17 19.99
C LYS A 296 -18.50 -0.87 18.89
N GLN A 297 -19.75 -1.19 18.54
CA GLN A 297 -20.03 -2.07 17.39
C GLN A 297 -19.53 -1.46 16.08
N ARG A 298 -19.76 -0.16 15.88
CA ARG A 298 -19.28 0.57 14.69
C ARG A 298 -17.75 0.57 14.61
N PHE A 299 -17.06 0.79 15.73
CA PHE A 299 -15.60 0.73 15.77
C PHE A 299 -15.05 -0.65 15.42
N LEU A 300 -15.68 -1.72 15.93
CA LEU A 300 -15.26 -3.09 15.64
C LEU A 300 -15.38 -3.42 14.14
N ILE A 301 -16.49 -3.04 13.50
CA ILE A 301 -16.70 -3.22 12.05
C ILE A 301 -15.62 -2.46 11.26
N ASN A 302 -15.32 -1.21 11.64
CA ASN A 302 -14.27 -0.43 11.00
C ASN A 302 -12.89 -1.07 11.17
N ASN A 303 -12.62 -1.68 12.32
CA ASN A 303 -11.36 -2.39 12.57
C ASN A 303 -11.24 -3.67 11.74
N PHE A 304 -12.32 -4.42 11.53
CA PHE A 304 -12.33 -5.55 10.59
C PHE A 304 -12.10 -5.12 9.15
N LYS A 305 -12.72 -4.01 8.74
CA LYS A 305 -12.48 -3.43 7.41
C LYS A 305 -11.01 -3.03 7.23
N LEU A 306 -10.43 -2.35 8.22
CA LEU A 306 -9.01 -1.97 8.23
C LEU A 306 -8.10 -3.21 8.15
N ALA A 307 -8.37 -4.24 8.95
CA ALA A 307 -7.62 -5.49 8.94
C ALA A 307 -7.65 -6.15 7.55
N THR A 308 -8.83 -6.23 6.95
CA THR A 308 -9.01 -6.79 5.60
C THR A 308 -8.27 -5.96 4.54
N GLN A 309 -8.35 -4.63 4.62
CA GLN A 309 -7.62 -3.71 3.72
C GLN A 309 -6.10 -3.87 3.79
N LEU A 310 -5.57 -4.18 4.99
CA LEU A 310 -4.15 -4.47 5.21
C LEU A 310 -3.78 -5.93 4.86
N GLY A 311 -4.75 -6.76 4.50
CA GLY A 311 -4.56 -8.13 4.03
C GLY A 311 -4.63 -9.21 5.10
N ALA A 312 -5.23 -8.95 6.26
CA ALA A 312 -5.54 -9.99 7.25
C ALA A 312 -6.79 -10.79 6.86
N GLU A 313 -6.81 -12.07 7.25
CA GLU A 313 -8.06 -12.83 7.39
C GLU A 313 -8.67 -12.55 8.77
N VAL A 314 -9.92 -12.10 8.82
CA VAL A 314 -10.60 -11.77 10.08
C VAL A 314 -11.34 -13.00 10.60
N ILE A 315 -11.04 -13.41 11.84
CA ILE A 315 -11.65 -14.54 12.53
C ILE A 315 -12.44 -14.01 13.73
N LYS A 316 -13.73 -14.35 13.78
CA LYS A 316 -14.63 -14.01 14.89
C LYS A 316 -15.12 -15.29 15.57
N ILE A 317 -14.96 -15.39 16.90
CA ILE A 317 -15.35 -16.58 17.68
C ILE A 317 -16.10 -16.14 18.93
N GLU A 318 -17.17 -16.84 19.27
CA GLU A 318 -17.87 -16.70 20.54
C GLU A 318 -17.29 -17.67 21.56
N ASN A 319 -16.74 -17.15 22.67
CA ASN A 319 -16.23 -18.00 23.74
C ASN A 319 -16.17 -17.23 25.08
N SER A 320 -16.50 -17.91 26.18
CA SER A 320 -16.35 -17.37 27.53
C SER A 320 -14.89 -17.23 27.97
N ASN A 321 -13.99 -18.03 27.41
CA ASN A 321 -12.55 -17.99 27.72
C ASN A 321 -11.74 -17.57 26.49
N ILE A 322 -11.14 -16.38 26.58
CA ILE A 322 -10.33 -15.78 25.51
C ILE A 322 -9.07 -16.60 25.24
N THR A 323 -8.40 -17.09 26.30
CA THR A 323 -7.15 -17.85 26.16
C THR A 323 -7.38 -19.17 25.43
N ASP A 324 -8.44 -19.89 25.76
CA ASP A 324 -8.75 -21.18 25.11
C ASP A 324 -9.13 -20.96 23.63
N ALA A 325 -9.89 -19.91 23.32
CA ALA A 325 -10.22 -19.55 21.94
C ALA A 325 -8.99 -19.14 21.12
N MET A 326 -8.06 -18.39 21.72
CA MET A 326 -6.79 -18.02 21.10
C MET A 326 -5.95 -19.27 20.80
N LEU A 327 -5.76 -20.16 21.78
CA LEU A 327 -4.96 -21.37 21.61
C LEU A 327 -5.53 -22.29 20.54
N LYS A 328 -6.86 -22.42 20.47
CA LYS A 328 -7.53 -23.18 19.40
C LYS A 328 -7.15 -22.67 18.02
N ILE A 329 -7.14 -21.35 17.81
CA ILE A 329 -6.77 -20.76 16.51
C ILE A 329 -5.27 -20.82 16.25
N VAL A 330 -4.46 -20.71 17.30
CA VAL A 330 -3.02 -20.90 17.19
C VAL A 330 -2.69 -22.29 16.64
N GLU A 331 -3.36 -23.32 17.15
CA GLU A 331 -3.21 -24.69 16.68
C GLU A 331 -3.83 -24.90 15.29
N GLU A 332 -5.08 -24.49 15.07
CA GLU A 332 -5.81 -24.72 13.81
C GLU A 332 -5.15 -24.05 12.59
N LYS A 333 -4.50 -22.91 12.80
CA LYS A 333 -3.86 -22.14 11.72
C LYS A 333 -2.33 -22.25 11.72
N ASP A 334 -1.72 -23.04 12.60
CA ASP A 334 -0.26 -23.14 12.85
C ASP A 334 0.42 -21.77 13.08
N ILE A 335 -0.15 -20.93 13.93
CA ILE A 335 0.37 -19.59 14.22
C ILE A 335 1.76 -19.68 14.84
N THR A 336 2.72 -18.90 14.34
CA THR A 336 4.10 -18.81 14.87
C THR A 336 4.29 -17.63 15.81
N THR A 337 3.53 -16.54 15.61
CA THR A 337 3.64 -15.33 16.42
C THR A 337 2.27 -14.77 16.78
N VAL A 338 2.00 -14.56 18.07
CA VAL A 338 0.79 -13.89 18.58
C VAL A 338 1.12 -12.43 18.91
N CYS A 339 0.32 -11.51 18.38
CA CYS A 339 0.41 -10.08 18.63
C CYS A 339 -0.76 -9.62 19.51
N ILE A 340 -0.46 -8.99 20.65
CA ILE A 340 -1.47 -8.45 21.57
C ILE A 340 -1.21 -6.98 21.88
N GLY A 341 -2.27 -6.23 22.21
CA GLY A 341 -2.13 -4.86 22.69
C GLY A 341 -1.60 -4.82 24.13
N LYS A 342 -0.84 -3.77 24.47
CA LYS A 342 -0.39 -3.54 25.85
C LYS A 342 -1.60 -3.52 26.79
N PRO A 343 -1.67 -4.39 27.81
CA PRO A 343 -2.79 -4.41 28.71
C PRO A 343 -2.80 -3.16 29.60
N HIS A 344 -3.94 -2.48 29.66
CA HIS A 344 -4.17 -1.40 30.62
C HIS A 344 -4.72 -1.99 31.92
N PHE A 345 -3.86 -2.17 32.93
CA PHE A 345 -4.27 -2.69 34.22
C PHE A 345 -4.68 -1.56 35.19
N ASN A 346 -5.83 -1.73 35.85
CA ASN A 346 -6.10 -1.09 37.15
C ASN A 346 -5.44 -1.95 38.24
N LEU A 347 -4.85 -1.35 39.28
CA LEU A 347 -4.04 -2.06 40.31
C LEU A 347 -4.71 -3.35 40.86
N PHE A 348 -6.03 -3.35 41.05
CA PHE A 348 -6.78 -4.52 41.55
C PHE A 348 -6.97 -5.67 40.54
N LYS A 349 -6.84 -5.41 39.23
CA LYS A 349 -6.95 -6.44 38.18
C LYS A 349 -5.61 -7.09 37.84
N VAL A 350 -4.50 -6.61 38.42
CA VAL A 350 -3.14 -7.07 38.11
C VAL A 350 -2.95 -8.53 38.46
N ILE A 351 -3.48 -9.01 39.59
CA ILE A 351 -3.30 -10.40 40.07
C ILE A 351 -4.04 -11.40 39.15
N LEU A 352 -5.32 -11.15 38.84
CA LEU A 352 -6.10 -12.05 37.98
C LEU A 352 -5.56 -12.05 36.54
N ALA A 353 -5.17 -10.88 36.05
CA ALA A 353 -4.59 -10.76 34.73
C ALA A 353 -3.18 -11.35 34.64
N THR A 354 -2.38 -11.35 35.71
CA THR A 354 -1.10 -12.06 35.73
C THR A 354 -1.31 -13.56 35.65
N THR A 355 -2.33 -14.14 36.29
CA THR A 355 -2.61 -15.58 36.18
C THR A 355 -3.03 -15.97 34.76
N ILE A 356 -3.94 -15.20 34.13
CA ILE A 356 -4.41 -15.45 32.76
C ILE A 356 -3.27 -15.24 31.75
N PHE A 357 -2.51 -14.16 31.91
CA PHE A 357 -1.37 -13.84 31.05
C PHE A 357 -0.24 -14.86 31.18
N ARG A 358 0.03 -15.33 32.40
CA ARG A 358 1.03 -16.37 32.66
C ARG A 358 0.59 -17.73 32.11
N ARG A 359 -0.70 -18.07 32.18
CA ARG A 359 -1.24 -19.27 31.54
C ARG A 359 -1.06 -19.21 30.02
N LEU A 360 -1.40 -18.08 29.41
CA LEU A 360 -1.21 -17.87 27.96
C LEU A 360 0.27 -17.95 27.56
N LEU A 361 1.16 -17.31 28.32
CA LEU A 361 2.61 -17.39 28.08
C LEU A 361 3.14 -18.83 28.17
N ASN A 362 2.76 -19.57 29.20
CA ASN A 362 3.19 -20.96 29.37
C ASN A 362 2.71 -21.83 28.21
N SER A 363 1.44 -21.73 27.82
CA SER A 363 0.87 -22.53 26.72
C SER A 363 1.44 -22.16 25.35
N LEU A 364 1.75 -20.88 25.10
CA LEU A 364 2.41 -20.45 23.86
C LEU A 364 3.88 -20.91 23.82
N SER A 365 4.57 -20.88 24.96
CA SER A 365 5.95 -21.38 25.08
C SER A 365 6.05 -22.88 24.82
N GLU A 366 5.09 -23.68 25.30
CA GLU A 366 5.03 -25.13 25.02
C GLU A 366 4.81 -25.42 23.53
N SER A 367 4.17 -24.49 22.81
CA SER A 367 3.87 -24.61 21.38
C SER A 367 4.93 -23.97 20.46
N ASN A 368 6.03 -23.45 21.01
CA ASN A 368 7.05 -22.65 20.30
C ASN A 368 6.44 -21.46 19.51
N VAL A 369 5.51 -20.73 20.13
CA VAL A 369 4.84 -19.57 19.54
C VAL A 369 5.31 -18.29 20.25
N ASP A 370 5.81 -17.33 19.48
CA ASP A 370 6.30 -16.07 20.01
C ASP A 370 5.15 -15.14 20.41
N LEU A 371 5.35 -14.35 21.47
CA LEU A 371 4.40 -13.33 21.91
C LEU A 371 4.97 -11.93 21.77
N VAL A 372 4.32 -11.09 20.96
CA VAL A 372 4.67 -9.69 20.75
C VAL A 372 3.62 -8.79 21.39
N ILE A 373 4.07 -7.88 22.26
CA ILE A 373 3.21 -6.89 22.91
C ILE A 373 3.39 -5.54 22.22
N LEU A 374 2.30 -5.00 21.68
CA LEU A 374 2.28 -3.78 20.88
C LEU A 374 1.69 -2.63 21.70
N SER A 375 2.45 -1.56 21.87
CA SER A 375 2.06 -0.33 22.60
C SER A 375 1.85 0.86 21.70
#